data_AF-A0A371Y107-F1
#
_entry.id   AF-A0A371Y107-F1
#
_cell.length_a   1.000
_cell.length_b   1.000
_cell.length_c   1.000
_cell.angle_alpha   90.00
_cell.angle_beta   90.00
_cell.angle_gamma   90.00
#
_symmetry.space_group_name_H-M   'P 1'
#
loop_
_entity.id
_entity.type
_entity.pdbx_description
1 polymer ?
#
loop_
_entity_poly.entity_id
_entity_poly.type
_entity_poly.pdbx_seq_one_letter_code
_entity_poly.pdbx_strand_id
1 'polypeptide(L)'
;MSVTKTGPTTVSRGDRATYAVTVTNTSTTESATGVTLADTLTGPGRLLSATPSQGTCTTTATSASCTLGALAPGAGATVIVVVKPTATGTITNTATADATETDPTPGNDTDTMTTTVHKKGHGCTVPGTKGTNDRVGTSGNDVICPSGGHDNLAP
;
A
#
# COMPACT_ATOMS: atom_id res chain seq x y z
N MET A 1 0.81 10.01 -20.69
CA MET A 1 0.10 10.42 -19.47
C MET A 1 1.16 10.79 -18.46
N SER A 2 0.88 10.70 -17.16
CA SER A 2 1.89 10.52 -16.13
C SER A 2 1.24 9.86 -14.92
N VAL A 3 1.92 8.89 -14.32
CA VAL A 3 1.49 8.22 -13.10
C VAL A 3 2.44 8.59 -11.97
N THR A 4 1.85 8.92 -10.82
CA THR A 4 2.58 9.03 -9.55
C THR A 4 1.92 8.16 -8.51
N LYS A 5 2.72 7.45 -7.73
CA LYS A 5 2.25 6.50 -6.74
C LYS A 5 2.94 6.73 -5.42
N THR A 6 2.15 6.89 -4.37
CA THR A 6 2.65 7.06 -3.00
C THR A 6 2.03 6.01 -2.08
N GLY A 7 2.73 5.69 -1.00
CA GLY A 7 2.28 4.72 -0.01
C GLY A 7 3.31 4.56 1.10
N PRO A 8 3.06 3.65 2.05
CA PRO A 8 4.02 3.37 3.11
C PRO A 8 5.24 2.61 2.58
N THR A 9 6.44 2.95 3.04
CA THR A 9 7.66 2.17 2.77
C THR A 9 7.75 0.91 3.66
N THR A 10 7.03 0.90 4.79
CA THR A 10 6.96 -0.22 5.73
C THR A 10 5.56 -0.42 6.27
N VAL A 11 5.15 -1.67 6.49
CA VAL A 11 3.86 -2.02 7.11
C VAL A 11 3.98 -3.30 7.94
N SER A 12 3.13 -3.47 8.95
CA SER A 12 3.04 -4.73 9.69
C SER A 12 2.13 -5.74 9.00
N ARG A 13 2.48 -7.03 9.06
CA ARG A 13 1.63 -8.13 8.57
C ARG A 13 0.20 -8.02 9.14
N GLY A 14 -0.79 -8.03 8.27
CA GLY A 14 -2.20 -8.03 8.64
C GLY A 14 -2.83 -6.65 8.83
N ASP A 15 -2.04 -5.59 8.87
CA ASP A 15 -2.52 -4.19 8.84
C ASP A 15 -2.84 -3.76 7.41
N ARG A 16 -3.39 -2.56 7.24
CA ARG A 16 -3.74 -2.01 5.92
C ARG A 16 -2.61 -1.11 5.43
N ALA A 17 -2.09 -1.40 4.23
CA ALA A 17 -1.28 -0.47 3.45
C ALA A 17 -2.20 0.25 2.47
N THR A 18 -2.14 1.58 2.44
CA THR A 18 -2.94 2.41 1.54
C THR A 18 -2.01 3.11 0.57
N TYR A 19 -2.24 2.90 -0.73
CA TYR A 19 -1.52 3.55 -1.81
C TYR A 19 -2.44 4.56 -2.48
N ALA A 20 -1.91 5.74 -2.81
CA ALA A 20 -2.58 6.73 -3.64
C ALA A 20 -1.88 6.77 -5.00
N VAL A 21 -2.63 6.47 -6.05
CA VAL A 21 -2.17 6.56 -7.44
C VAL A 21 -2.83 7.78 -8.07
N THR A 22 -2.05 8.69 -8.65
CA THR A 22 -2.58 9.82 -9.41
C THR A 22 -2.17 9.67 -10.87
N VAL A 23 -3.17 9.62 -11.75
CA VAL A 23 -3.01 9.65 -13.20
C VAL A 23 -3.27 11.07 -13.68
N THR A 24 -2.34 11.65 -14.42
CA THR A 24 -2.45 13.03 -14.90
C THR A 24 -2.36 13.07 -16.42
N ASN A 25 -3.24 13.84 -17.06
CA ASN A 25 -3.05 14.26 -18.42
C ASN A 25 -2.05 15.41 -18.45
N THR A 26 -0.82 15.13 -18.90
CA THR A 26 0.27 16.09 -18.97
C THR A 26 0.19 17.02 -20.18
N SER A 27 -0.73 16.77 -21.12
CA SER A 27 -1.01 17.69 -22.23
C SER A 27 -1.60 18.99 -21.70
N THR A 28 -1.18 20.11 -22.29
CA THR A 28 -1.71 21.45 -21.96
C THR A 28 -2.83 21.89 -22.89
N THR A 29 -3.06 21.17 -23.99
CA THR A 29 -4.02 21.55 -25.04
C THR A 29 -5.01 20.44 -25.39
N GLU A 30 -4.62 19.17 -25.29
CA GLU A 30 -5.42 18.03 -25.70
C GLU A 30 -6.04 17.31 -24.50
N SER A 31 -7.30 16.91 -24.64
CA SER A 31 -7.92 16.01 -23.67
C SER A 31 -7.44 14.58 -23.91
N ALA A 32 -7.30 13.80 -22.85
CA ALA A 32 -7.08 12.37 -22.93
C ALA A 32 -8.41 11.65 -22.76
N THR A 33 -8.72 10.71 -23.64
CA THR A 33 -9.96 9.93 -23.63
C THR A 33 -9.67 8.45 -23.48
N GLY A 34 -10.69 7.70 -23.05
CA GLY A 34 -10.53 6.28 -22.75
C GLY A 34 -9.45 5.97 -21.70
N VAL A 35 -9.20 6.88 -20.75
CA VAL A 35 -8.14 6.72 -19.76
C VAL A 35 -8.45 5.52 -18.88
N THR A 36 -7.48 4.62 -18.77
CA THR A 36 -7.52 3.44 -17.92
C THR A 36 -6.33 3.39 -16.98
N LEU A 37 -6.47 2.64 -15.89
CA LEU A 37 -5.39 2.33 -14.96
C LEU A 37 -5.40 0.84 -14.66
N ALA A 38 -4.26 0.18 -14.85
CA ALA A 38 -3.99 -1.16 -14.36
C ALA A 38 -3.03 -1.08 -13.17
N ASP A 39 -3.44 -1.59 -12.01
CA ASP A 39 -2.63 -1.65 -10.81
C ASP A 39 -2.42 -3.12 -10.42
N THR A 40 -1.17 -3.55 -10.29
CA THR A 40 -0.78 -4.93 -10.00
C THR A 40 -0.05 -5.02 -8.67
N LEU A 41 -0.34 -6.08 -7.93
CA LEU A 41 0.24 -6.38 -6.63
C LEU A 41 1.03 -7.68 -6.71
N THR A 42 2.32 -7.62 -6.39
CA THR A 42 3.18 -8.80 -6.23
C THR A 42 3.72 -8.87 -4.80
N GLY A 43 4.03 -10.08 -4.34
CA GLY A 43 4.49 -10.33 -2.97
C GLY A 43 3.37 -10.78 -2.01
N PRO A 44 3.66 -10.82 -0.70
CA PRO A 44 2.80 -11.46 0.30
C PRO A 44 1.68 -10.54 0.77
N GLY A 45 0.64 -10.37 -0.05
CA GLY A 45 -0.53 -9.58 0.31
C GLY A 45 -1.73 -9.84 -0.60
N ARG A 46 -2.84 -9.17 -0.30
CA ARG A 46 -3.99 -9.09 -1.19
C ARG A 46 -4.53 -7.68 -1.26
N LEU A 47 -4.98 -7.28 -2.43
CA LEU A 47 -5.74 -6.07 -2.65
C LEU A 47 -7.15 -6.25 -2.06
N LEU A 48 -7.61 -5.26 -1.31
CA LEU A 48 -8.90 -5.25 -0.64
C LEU A 48 -9.91 -4.37 -1.36
N SER A 49 -9.46 -3.23 -1.89
CA SER A 49 -10.30 -2.27 -2.60
C SER A 49 -9.45 -1.35 -3.48
N ALA A 50 -10.06 -0.85 -4.54
CA ALA A 50 -9.57 0.27 -5.33
C ALA A 50 -10.73 1.25 -5.52
N THR A 51 -10.57 2.49 -5.06
CA THR A 51 -11.61 3.51 -5.09
C THR A 51 -11.13 4.69 -5.92
N PRO A 52 -11.68 4.91 -7.13
CA PRO A 52 -11.27 6.03 -7.97
C PRO A 52 -12.05 7.30 -7.62
N SER A 53 -11.46 8.47 -7.88
CA SER A 53 -12.12 9.78 -7.78
C SER A 53 -13.14 10.01 -8.89
N GLN A 54 -12.99 9.31 -10.02
CA GLN A 54 -13.93 9.32 -11.15
C GLN A 54 -13.92 7.97 -11.88
N GLY A 55 -15.03 7.64 -12.52
CA GLY A 55 -15.17 6.37 -13.22
C GLY A 55 -15.34 5.19 -12.26
N THR A 56 -14.84 4.01 -12.63
CA THR A 56 -15.06 2.77 -11.89
C THR A 56 -13.81 1.90 -11.88
N CYS A 57 -13.67 1.08 -10.84
CA CYS A 57 -12.63 0.07 -10.74
C CYS A 57 -13.23 -1.30 -10.46
N THR A 58 -12.61 -2.33 -11.02
CA THR A 58 -12.81 -3.73 -10.65
C THR A 58 -11.54 -4.26 -10.01
N THR A 59 -11.66 -5.22 -9.09
CA THR A 59 -10.52 -5.71 -8.31
C THR A 59 -10.52 -7.23 -8.20
N THR A 60 -9.33 -7.81 -8.27
CA THR A 60 -9.03 -9.18 -7.83
C THR A 60 -8.20 -9.12 -6.56
N ALA A 61 -7.75 -10.28 -6.05
CA ALA A 61 -6.83 -10.32 -4.91
C ALA A 61 -5.45 -9.71 -5.21
N THR A 62 -5.05 -9.59 -6.49
CA THR A 62 -3.69 -9.16 -6.88
C THR A 62 -3.69 -8.06 -7.94
N SER A 63 -4.85 -7.54 -8.34
CA SER A 63 -4.93 -6.47 -9.33
C SER A 63 -6.15 -5.59 -9.15
N ALA A 64 -6.07 -4.36 -9.64
CA ALA A 64 -7.19 -3.48 -9.91
C ALA A 64 -7.14 -2.99 -11.35
N SER A 65 -8.30 -2.92 -12.00
CA SER A 65 -8.46 -2.39 -13.36
C SER A 65 -9.53 -1.32 -13.32
N CYS A 66 -9.15 -0.09 -13.66
CA CYS A 66 -10.00 1.08 -13.57
C CYS A 66 -10.23 1.71 -14.94
N THR A 67 -11.47 2.08 -15.22
CA THR A 67 -11.85 2.95 -16.33
C THR A 67 -12.12 4.34 -15.75
N LEU A 68 -11.19 5.27 -15.99
CA LEU A 68 -11.24 6.62 -15.43
C LEU A 68 -11.99 7.60 -16.35
N GLY A 69 -12.15 7.28 -17.63
CA GLY A 69 -12.90 8.11 -18.58
C GLY A 69 -12.02 9.16 -19.22
N ALA A 70 -12.54 10.38 -19.42
CA ALA A 70 -11.76 11.47 -20.01
C ALA A 70 -11.10 12.35 -18.94
N LEU A 71 -9.91 12.88 -19.27
CA LEU A 71 -9.18 13.88 -18.50
C LEU A 71 -8.90 15.10 -19.37
N ALA A 72 -9.40 16.26 -18.96
CA ALA A 72 -9.10 17.54 -19.59
C ALA A 72 -7.57 17.84 -19.56
N PRO A 73 -7.08 18.80 -20.36
CA PRO A 73 -5.67 19.19 -20.31
C PRO A 73 -5.23 19.60 -18.90
N GLY A 74 -4.13 19.02 -18.41
CA GLY A 74 -3.61 19.25 -17.07
C GLY A 74 -4.43 18.63 -15.92
N ALA A 75 -5.55 17.97 -16.19
CA ALA A 75 -6.39 17.35 -15.16
C ALA A 75 -5.84 15.98 -14.73
N GLY A 76 -6.23 15.54 -13.54
CA GLY A 76 -5.86 14.23 -13.02
C GLY A 76 -6.97 13.54 -12.24
N ALA A 77 -6.85 12.23 -12.12
CA ALA A 77 -7.72 11.38 -11.32
C ALA A 77 -6.88 10.56 -10.33
N THR A 78 -7.43 10.34 -9.13
CA THR A 78 -6.76 9.59 -8.07
C THR A 78 -7.47 8.27 -7.81
N VAL A 79 -6.71 7.20 -7.62
CA VAL A 79 -7.20 5.89 -7.19
C VAL A 79 -6.55 5.53 -5.85
N ILE A 80 -7.40 5.32 -4.84
CA ILE A 80 -6.96 4.84 -3.53
C ILE A 80 -7.04 3.31 -3.50
N VAL A 81 -5.87 2.67 -3.41
CA VAL A 81 -5.71 1.22 -3.40
C VAL A 81 -5.36 0.78 -1.99
N VAL A 82 -6.17 -0.12 -1.41
CA VAL A 82 -5.93 -0.66 -0.07
C VAL A 82 -5.50 -2.11 -0.18
N VAL A 83 -4.37 -2.44 0.43
CA VAL A 83 -3.77 -3.78 0.44
C VAL A 83 -3.63 -4.27 1.89
N LYS A 84 -3.81 -5.58 2.09
CA LYS A 84 -3.51 -6.23 3.36
C LYS A 84 -2.42 -7.29 3.18
N PRO A 85 -1.22 -7.08 3.75
CA PRO A 85 -0.17 -8.08 3.76
C PRO A 85 -0.58 -9.34 4.52
N THR A 86 -0.20 -10.50 4.01
CA THR A 86 -0.54 -11.82 4.58
C THR A 86 0.68 -12.52 5.20
N ALA A 87 1.89 -12.18 4.77
CA ALA A 87 3.15 -12.66 5.35
C ALA A 87 4.21 -11.55 5.34
N THR A 88 5.31 -11.76 6.05
CA THR A 88 6.48 -10.88 5.96
C THR A 88 7.18 -11.05 4.63
N GLY A 89 7.84 -10.00 4.15
CA GLY A 89 8.50 -9.97 2.84
C GLY A 89 8.34 -8.61 2.21
N THR A 90 8.48 -8.52 0.89
CA THR A 90 8.31 -7.26 0.15
C THR A 90 7.06 -7.33 -0.69
N ILE A 91 6.20 -6.31 -0.55
CA ILE A 91 5.09 -6.06 -1.47
C ILE A 91 5.56 -5.05 -2.49
N THR A 92 5.28 -5.32 -3.76
CA THR A 92 5.50 -4.37 -4.86
C THR A 92 4.17 -4.08 -5.51
N ASN A 93 3.83 -2.80 -5.60
CA ASN A 93 2.58 -2.34 -6.18
C ASN A 93 2.88 -1.40 -7.35
N THR A 94 2.57 -1.85 -8.56
CA THR A 94 2.91 -1.18 -9.82
C THR A 94 1.64 -0.75 -10.52
N ALA A 95 1.55 0.53 -10.83
CA ALA A 95 0.40 1.14 -11.48
C ALA A 95 0.83 1.67 -12.86
N THR A 96 0.08 1.30 -13.89
CA THR A 96 0.29 1.71 -15.29
C THR A 96 -0.99 2.32 -15.83
N ALA A 97 -0.91 3.53 -16.39
CA ALA A 97 -2.03 4.18 -17.07
C ALA A 97 -1.91 4.05 -18.58
N ASP A 98 -3.04 4.11 -19.25
CA ASP A 98 -3.12 4.15 -20.72
C ASP A 98 -4.28 5.07 -21.15
N ALA A 99 -4.22 5.61 -22.36
CA ALA A 99 -5.22 6.47 -22.96
C ALA A 99 -5.26 6.25 -24.48
N THR A 100 -6.30 6.73 -25.16
CA THR A 100 -6.41 6.54 -26.61
C THR A 100 -5.44 7.39 -27.41
N GLU A 101 -5.04 8.54 -26.87
CA GLU A 101 -4.11 9.48 -27.48
C GLU A 101 -2.66 9.02 -27.24
N THR A 102 -1.81 9.14 -28.26
CA THR A 102 -0.39 8.79 -28.15
C THR A 102 0.30 9.68 -27.12
N ASP A 103 0.89 9.07 -26.10
CA ASP A 103 1.76 9.78 -25.16
C ASP A 103 3.15 10.02 -25.78
N PRO A 104 3.64 11.27 -25.85
CA PRO A 104 5.04 11.54 -26.22
C PRO A 104 6.06 11.03 -25.20
N THR A 105 5.66 10.71 -23.97
CA THR A 105 6.58 10.33 -22.87
C THR A 105 6.21 9.02 -22.15
N PRO A 106 5.97 7.89 -22.85
CA PRO A 106 5.33 6.70 -22.28
C PRO A 106 6.08 6.07 -21.09
N GLY A 107 7.35 6.42 -20.88
CA GLY A 107 8.11 5.98 -19.70
C GLY A 107 7.60 6.54 -18.37
N ASN A 108 6.78 7.60 -18.36
CA ASN A 108 6.19 8.16 -17.14
C ASN A 108 4.76 7.63 -16.86
N ASP A 109 4.25 6.72 -17.69
CA ASP A 109 2.92 6.14 -17.56
C ASP A 109 2.87 4.98 -16.56
N THR A 110 4.00 4.65 -15.93
CA THR A 110 4.11 3.61 -14.91
C THR A 110 4.86 4.12 -13.69
N ASP A 111 4.33 3.83 -12.50
CA ASP A 111 5.03 4.05 -11.25
C ASP A 111 4.89 2.85 -10.30
N THR A 112 5.92 2.60 -9.50
CA THR A 112 6.02 1.44 -8.63
C THR A 112 6.38 1.84 -7.20
N MET A 113 5.57 1.39 -6.24
CA MET A 113 5.87 1.51 -4.82
C MET A 113 6.25 0.15 -4.24
N THR A 114 7.35 0.12 -3.48
CA THR A 114 7.77 -1.06 -2.71
C THR A 114 7.55 -0.82 -1.23
N THR A 115 7.03 -1.84 -0.55
CA THR A 115 6.69 -1.78 0.87
C THR A 115 7.22 -3.01 1.57
N THR A 116 8.08 -2.80 2.58
CA THR A 116 8.60 -3.88 3.41
C THR A 116 7.56 -4.28 4.46
N VAL A 117 7.22 -5.56 4.51
CA VAL A 117 6.29 -6.13 5.47
C VAL A 117 7.05 -6.75 6.63
N HIS A 118 6.93 -6.14 7.80
CA HIS A 118 7.50 -6.64 9.03
C HIS A 118 6.51 -7.54 9.78
N LYS A 119 7.03 -8.36 10.69
CA LYS A 119 6.16 -9.08 11.63
C LYS A 119 5.36 -8.03 12.38
N LYS A 120 4.05 -8.23 12.50
CA LYS A 120 3.26 -7.43 13.43
C LYS A 120 3.85 -7.69 14.81
N GLY A 121 4.43 -6.65 15.41
CA GLY A 121 4.92 -6.76 16.77
C GLY A 121 3.78 -7.26 17.64
N HIS A 122 4.04 -8.26 18.47
CA HIS A 122 3.19 -8.44 19.64
C HIS A 122 3.38 -7.15 20.43
N GLY A 123 2.37 -6.28 20.48
CA GLY A 123 2.36 -5.22 21.47
C GLY A 123 2.70 -5.89 22.80
N CYS A 124 3.63 -5.30 23.55
CA CYS A 124 4.09 -5.94 24.77
C CYS A 124 2.88 -6.39 25.60
N THR A 125 2.87 -7.65 25.99
CA THR A 125 1.78 -8.27 26.72
C THR A 125 1.96 -8.11 28.23
N VAL A 126 3.20 -7.82 28.66
CA VAL A 126 3.58 -7.70 30.07
C VAL A 126 4.34 -6.38 30.31
N PRO A 127 3.76 -5.37 31.00
CA PRO A 127 4.45 -4.10 31.26
C PRO A 127 5.72 -4.32 32.10
N GLY A 128 6.93 -4.04 31.62
CA GLY A 128 8.17 -4.23 32.41
C GLY A 128 8.27 -3.35 33.66
N THR A 129 9.19 -3.69 34.57
CA THR A 129 9.46 -2.96 35.82
C THR A 129 10.88 -2.39 35.87
N LYS A 130 11.07 -1.34 36.68
CA LYS A 130 12.40 -0.98 37.17
C LYS A 130 12.91 -2.10 38.09
N GLY A 131 14.04 -2.72 37.75
CA GLY A 131 14.67 -3.80 38.53
C GLY A 131 14.81 -5.12 37.76
N THR A 132 15.30 -6.17 38.44
CA THR A 132 15.32 -7.55 37.94
C THR A 132 14.18 -8.33 38.59
N ASN A 133 13.09 -8.56 37.87
CA ASN A 133 11.91 -9.24 38.39
C ASN A 133 11.50 -10.42 37.50
N ASP A 134 11.02 -11.50 38.10
CA ASP A 134 10.33 -12.57 37.39
C ASP A 134 8.85 -12.21 37.21
N ARG A 135 8.35 -12.29 35.99
CA ARG A 135 6.95 -11.99 35.64
C ARG A 135 6.22 -13.25 35.22
N VAL A 136 5.02 -13.44 35.77
CA VAL A 136 4.11 -14.49 35.33
C VAL A 136 3.50 -14.07 33.98
N GLY A 137 3.68 -14.93 32.99
CA GLY A 137 3.14 -14.73 31.64
C GLY A 137 1.62 -14.89 31.55
N THR A 138 1.07 -14.60 30.38
CA THR A 138 -0.26 -15.03 29.97
C THR A 138 -0.21 -16.43 29.37
N SER A 139 -1.35 -17.03 29.02
CA SER A 139 -1.40 -18.34 28.35
C SER A 139 -0.88 -18.31 26.89
N GLY A 140 -0.11 -17.29 26.49
CA GLY A 140 0.39 -17.08 25.13
C GLY A 140 1.86 -16.66 25.11
N ASN A 141 2.41 -16.40 23.93
CA ASN A 141 3.78 -15.92 23.79
C ASN A 141 3.86 -14.47 24.30
N ASP A 142 4.58 -14.26 25.40
CA ASP A 142 4.71 -12.94 26.00
C ASP A 142 5.94 -12.15 25.53
N VAL A 143 5.80 -10.83 25.52
CA VAL A 143 6.86 -9.86 25.25
C VAL A 143 6.82 -8.79 26.35
N ILE A 144 7.93 -8.61 27.07
CA ILE A 144 8.04 -7.61 28.15
C ILE A 144 8.26 -6.20 27.57
N CYS A 145 7.56 -5.20 28.11
CA CYS A 145 7.75 -3.79 27.71
C CYS A 145 9.08 -3.25 28.22
N PRO A 146 9.84 -2.49 27.42
CA PRO A 146 11.07 -1.87 27.89
C PRO A 146 10.76 -0.81 28.96
N SER A 147 11.27 -1.05 30.17
CA SER A 147 11.15 -0.13 31.31
C SER A 147 12.50 0.16 31.98
N GLY A 148 13.60 -0.34 31.40
CA GLY A 148 14.97 -0.12 31.87
C GLY A 148 15.42 -1.07 32.99
N GLY A 149 14.91 -2.30 33.01
CA GLY A 149 15.32 -3.40 33.90
C GLY A 149 15.61 -4.69 33.12
N HIS A 150 16.13 -5.71 33.81
CA HIS A 150 16.34 -7.06 33.27
C HIS A 150 15.23 -7.98 33.82
N ASP A 151 14.07 -7.97 33.17
CA ASP A 151 12.93 -8.80 33.56
C ASP A 151 12.98 -10.16 32.82
N ASN A 152 12.68 -11.25 33.53
CA ASN A 152 12.52 -12.59 32.94
C ASN A 152 11.05 -13.01 32.97
N LEU A 153 10.61 -13.77 31.98
CA LEU A 153 9.31 -14.44 32.01
C LEU A 153 9.47 -15.81 32.65
N ALA A 154 8.73 -16.06 33.73
CA ALA A 154 8.60 -17.39 34.30
C ALA A 154 7.57 -18.20 33.48
N PRO A 155 7.75 -19.53 33.34
CA PRO A 155 6.81 -20.41 32.64
C PRO A 155 5.44 -20.47 33.32
#